data_AF-A0A316NRG8-F1
#
_entry.id   AF-A0A316NRG8-F1
#
_cell.length_a   1.000
_cell.length_b   1.000
_cell.length_c   1.000
_cell.angle_alpha   90.00
_cell.angle_beta   90.00
_cell.angle_gamma   90.00
#
_symmetry.space_group_name_H-M   'P 1'
#
loop_
_entity.id
_entity.type
_entity.pdbx_description
1 polymer ?
#
loop_
_entity_poly.entity_id
_entity_poly.type
_entity_poly.pdbx_seq_one_letter_code
_entity_poly.pdbx_strand_id
1 'polypeptide(L)'
;MARKRKAGDGTVRQRKDGRWEGRIVIGYDDNGYPKTKNVLAKTKKECLEKLQKLKEECGGQAPARVRPDMPFGDWLRYWYENHSKPKIRPTTQKTYEDRIRLHIIPELGGIPLNKLTQNDLQQFYGRIKKGGRKRLAEKYGEGLSDRTVRMCHATCRSALDKAVQEGLIRVNPAIGCKIPPKKAREMQVLTREELQRFLIQAKAEGYYELFLLDLATGLRRGELMALQWDDLNFKTGVLNVNKQVYDVRGELQFSTPKTKSSIRKIVLPPAVMEVLREYKETVDSRWMFPSPVKEDCPITPGVVRRRLQLILEHAGCKHVRFHDIRHTFATLALENGMDVKTLSAMLGHVSAATTLDIYTHITDDMQRAAAANIDRGIGKAAPQEGASATGQETAPAEETTPSMTDFKPYMGLRRKPGTGCVSELNDHLFEGRYSPKWPDGKKHSRNVYAHTREECEEKLKVLIAEMKAEIAEAKRIMEMGKGNRQPVKVM
;
A
#
# COMPACT_ATOMS: atom_id res chain seq x y z
N MET A 1 -20.70 -7.68 -19.44
CA MET A 1 -19.96 -7.17 -18.26
C MET A 1 -20.18 -5.66 -18.14
N ALA A 2 -20.67 -5.18 -16.99
CA ALA A 2 -21.06 -3.77 -16.82
C ALA A 2 -19.83 -2.85 -16.69
N ARG A 3 -19.70 -1.91 -17.64
CA ARG A 3 -18.74 -0.79 -17.62
C ARG A 3 -18.84 -0.04 -16.30
N LYS A 4 -17.74 0.02 -15.53
CA LYS A 4 -17.68 0.72 -14.24
C LYS A 4 -17.72 2.24 -14.47
N ARG A 5 -18.64 2.92 -13.77
CA ARG A 5 -18.98 4.34 -14.00
C ARG A 5 -17.99 5.31 -13.36
N LYS A 6 -17.88 6.51 -13.93
CA LYS A 6 -17.01 7.60 -13.44
C LYS A 6 -17.59 8.21 -12.15
N ALA A 7 -16.74 8.74 -11.28
CA ALA A 7 -17.18 9.40 -10.05
C ALA A 7 -18.05 10.63 -10.37
N GLY A 8 -19.24 10.72 -9.76
CA GLY A 8 -20.25 11.77 -10.04
C GLY A 8 -21.46 11.29 -10.84
N ASP A 9 -21.45 10.06 -11.37
CA ASP A 9 -22.52 9.59 -12.26
C ASP A 9 -23.86 9.23 -11.60
N GLY A 10 -23.92 9.27 -10.27
CA GLY A 10 -25.08 8.80 -9.50
C GLY A 10 -25.29 7.28 -9.59
N THR A 11 -25.95 6.72 -8.57
CA THR A 11 -26.33 5.31 -8.53
C THR A 11 -27.73 5.13 -9.10
N VAL A 12 -27.92 4.17 -10.00
CA VAL A 12 -29.24 3.78 -10.52
C VAL A 12 -29.47 2.32 -10.18
N ARG A 13 -30.49 2.03 -9.37
CA ARG A 13 -30.83 0.66 -8.95
C ARG A 13 -32.34 0.44 -8.99
N GLN A 14 -32.76 -0.80 -9.17
CA GLN A 14 -34.16 -1.17 -9.01
C GLN A 14 -34.44 -1.49 -7.54
N ARG A 15 -35.54 -0.94 -7.00
CA ARG A 15 -36.00 -1.18 -5.63
C ARG A 15 -36.88 -2.43 -5.57
N LYS A 16 -37.12 -2.92 -4.35
CA LYS A 16 -37.98 -4.10 -4.09
C LYS A 16 -39.44 -3.90 -4.54
N ASP A 17 -39.89 -2.65 -4.67
CA ASP A 17 -41.23 -2.25 -5.14
C ASP A 17 -41.31 -2.08 -6.67
N GLY A 18 -40.32 -2.56 -7.42
CA GLY A 18 -40.29 -2.54 -8.89
C GLY A 18 -39.87 -1.21 -9.53
N ARG A 19 -39.84 -0.10 -8.78
CA ARG A 19 -39.43 1.24 -9.26
C ARG A 19 -37.91 1.38 -9.36
N TRP A 20 -37.46 2.22 -10.29
CA TRP A 20 -36.06 2.59 -10.45
C TRP A 20 -35.72 3.83 -9.61
N GLU A 21 -34.68 3.73 -8.79
CA GLU A 21 -34.12 4.83 -7.99
C GLU A 21 -32.78 5.28 -8.56
N GLY A 22 -32.70 6.56 -8.92
CA GLY A 22 -31.46 7.26 -9.26
C GLY A 22 -31.06 8.17 -8.10
N ARG A 23 -29.80 8.12 -7.63
CA ARG A 23 -29.31 8.95 -6.51
C ARG A 23 -28.02 9.66 -6.88
N ILE A 24 -27.92 10.95 -6.58
CA ILE A 24 -26.71 11.76 -6.74
C ILE A 24 -26.27 12.32 -5.38
N VAL A 25 -24.96 12.52 -5.24
CA VAL A 25 -24.40 13.26 -4.10
C VAL A 25 -24.40 14.74 -4.47
N ILE A 26 -25.12 15.54 -3.71
CA ILE A 26 -25.29 16.99 -3.96
C ILE A 26 -24.41 17.86 -3.07
N GLY A 27 -23.73 17.25 -2.11
CA GLY A 27 -22.84 17.93 -1.17
C GLY A 27 -22.40 16.99 -0.06
N TYR A 28 -21.74 17.54 0.93
CA TYR A 28 -21.38 16.85 2.16
C TYR A 28 -21.85 17.70 3.35
N ASP A 29 -22.27 17.07 4.44
CA ASP A 29 -22.55 17.78 5.69
C ASP A 29 -21.27 18.22 6.40
N ASP A 30 -21.41 18.94 7.51
CA ASP A 30 -20.30 19.49 8.30
C ASP A 30 -19.39 18.39 8.89
N ASN A 31 -19.90 17.16 8.97
CA ASN A 31 -19.18 15.96 9.40
C ASN A 31 -18.56 15.17 8.23
N GLY A 32 -18.76 15.61 6.98
CA GLY A 32 -18.19 15.01 5.80
C GLY A 32 -18.94 13.79 5.25
N TYR A 33 -20.18 13.54 5.68
CA TYR A 33 -21.06 12.52 5.10
C TYR A 33 -21.76 13.04 3.84
N PRO A 34 -21.94 12.20 2.81
CA PRO A 34 -22.55 12.63 1.54
C PRO A 34 -24.04 12.97 1.72
N LYS A 35 -24.41 14.23 1.48
CA LYS A 35 -25.81 14.63 1.29
C LYS A 35 -26.24 14.18 -0.10
N THR A 36 -27.32 13.39 -0.16
CA THR A 36 -27.80 12.83 -1.43
C THR A 36 -29.22 13.27 -1.75
N LYS A 37 -29.50 13.48 -3.04
CA LYS A 37 -30.86 13.61 -3.59
C LYS A 37 -31.13 12.43 -4.50
N ASN A 38 -32.39 12.00 -4.56
CA ASN A 38 -32.82 10.91 -5.42
C ASN A 38 -34.00 11.30 -6.31
N VAL A 39 -34.19 10.49 -7.36
CA VAL A 39 -35.34 10.51 -8.28
C VAL A 39 -35.86 9.09 -8.43
N LEU A 40 -37.18 8.99 -8.61
CA LEU A 40 -37.88 7.71 -8.82
C LEU A 40 -38.57 7.71 -10.19
N ALA A 41 -38.55 6.56 -10.85
CA ALA A 41 -39.21 6.36 -12.14
C ALA A 41 -39.71 4.91 -12.30
N LYS A 42 -40.67 4.69 -13.21
CA LYS A 42 -41.21 3.36 -13.49
C LYS A 42 -40.27 2.56 -14.39
N THR A 43 -39.51 3.23 -15.26
CA THR A 43 -38.55 2.59 -16.17
C THR A 43 -37.12 3.05 -15.93
N LYS A 44 -36.14 2.23 -16.31
CA LYS A 44 -34.71 2.57 -16.23
C LYS A 44 -34.34 3.80 -17.07
N LYS A 45 -34.94 3.93 -18.25
CA LYS A 45 -34.68 5.05 -19.18
C LYS A 45 -35.16 6.37 -18.60
N GLU A 46 -36.40 6.40 -18.13
CA GLU A 46 -37.00 7.57 -17.45
C GLU A 46 -36.23 7.93 -16.16
N CYS A 47 -35.75 6.92 -15.42
CA CYS A 47 -34.89 7.15 -14.24
C CYS A 47 -33.58 7.84 -14.61
N LEU A 48 -32.94 7.44 -15.70
CA LEU A 48 -31.70 8.04 -16.18
C LEU A 48 -31.91 9.48 -16.66
N GLU A 49 -33.01 9.76 -17.37
CA GLU A 49 -33.37 11.11 -17.81
C GLU A 49 -33.66 12.04 -16.63
N LYS A 50 -34.46 11.58 -15.64
CA LYS A 50 -34.70 12.32 -14.39
C LYS A 50 -33.43 12.52 -13.58
N LEU A 51 -32.55 11.53 -13.55
CA LEU A 51 -31.27 11.62 -12.85
C LEU A 51 -30.33 12.63 -13.54
N GLN A 52 -30.36 12.69 -14.87
CA GLN A 52 -29.59 13.65 -15.66
C GLN A 52 -30.08 15.08 -15.43
N LYS A 53 -31.40 15.32 -15.45
CA LYS A 53 -31.98 16.62 -15.05
C LYS A 53 -31.62 17.00 -13.61
N LEU A 54 -31.74 16.06 -12.67
CA LEU A 54 -31.37 16.29 -11.28
C LEU A 54 -29.86 16.63 -11.13
N LYS A 55 -28.99 16.04 -11.97
CA LYS A 55 -27.56 16.42 -12.03
C LYS A 55 -27.36 17.83 -12.57
N GLU A 56 -28.13 18.23 -13.56
CA GLU A 56 -28.08 19.59 -14.13
C GLU A 56 -28.61 20.64 -13.14
N GLU A 57 -29.60 20.28 -12.31
CA GLU A 57 -30.17 21.13 -11.27
C GLU A 57 -29.30 21.21 -10.01
N CYS A 58 -28.62 20.12 -9.62
CA CYS A 58 -27.89 20.03 -8.35
C CYS A 58 -26.36 20.07 -8.49
N GLY A 59 -25.82 19.72 -9.65
CA GLY A 59 -24.42 19.94 -9.98
C GLY A 59 -24.30 21.38 -10.42
N GLY A 60 -23.63 22.22 -9.62
CA GLY A 60 -23.25 23.56 -10.06
C GLY A 60 -22.64 23.43 -11.45
N GLN A 61 -23.36 23.92 -12.46
CA GLN A 61 -22.84 23.99 -13.82
C GLN A 61 -21.47 24.65 -13.69
N ALA A 62 -20.44 24.00 -14.23
CA ALA A 62 -19.25 24.74 -14.61
C ALA A 62 -19.79 25.94 -15.40
N PRO A 63 -19.53 27.18 -14.96
CA PRO A 63 -20.29 28.32 -15.46
C PRO A 63 -20.17 28.33 -16.98
N ALA A 64 -21.31 28.44 -17.66
CA ALA A 64 -21.38 28.36 -19.12
C ALA A 64 -20.44 29.39 -19.81
N ARG A 65 -20.01 30.41 -19.07
CA ARG A 65 -18.91 31.32 -19.41
C ARG A 65 -18.03 31.57 -18.19
N VAL A 66 -16.72 31.35 -18.35
CA VAL A 66 -15.69 31.80 -17.41
C VAL A 66 -15.64 33.32 -17.40
N ARG A 67 -15.51 33.93 -16.22
CA ARG A 67 -15.50 35.39 -16.06
C ARG A 67 -14.63 35.83 -14.89
N PRO A 68 -14.03 37.04 -14.91
CA PRO A 68 -13.11 37.50 -13.87
C PRO A 68 -13.69 37.55 -12.44
N ASP A 69 -14.97 37.87 -12.29
CA ASP A 69 -15.68 38.06 -11.02
C ASP A 69 -16.23 36.76 -10.42
N MET A 70 -16.06 35.62 -11.11
CA MET A 70 -16.56 34.34 -10.60
C MET A 70 -15.83 33.93 -9.31
N PRO A 71 -16.48 33.17 -8.41
CA PRO A 71 -15.79 32.63 -7.24
C PRO A 71 -14.59 31.78 -7.64
N PHE A 72 -13.47 31.93 -6.93
CA PHE A 72 -12.24 31.17 -7.19
C PHE A 72 -12.48 29.65 -7.10
N GLY A 73 -13.39 29.21 -6.25
CA GLY A 73 -13.77 27.80 -6.15
C GLY A 73 -14.42 27.24 -7.42
N ASP A 74 -15.23 28.05 -8.10
CA ASP A 74 -15.84 27.68 -9.39
C ASP A 74 -14.79 27.64 -10.50
N TRP A 75 -13.89 28.62 -10.52
CA TRP A 75 -12.78 28.63 -11.47
C TRP A 75 -11.88 27.41 -11.27
N LEU A 76 -11.54 27.09 -10.02
CA LEU A 76 -10.69 25.96 -9.69
C LEU A 76 -11.32 24.63 -10.09
N ARG A 77 -12.65 24.48 -9.93
CA ARG A 77 -13.39 23.31 -10.41
C ARG A 77 -13.39 23.22 -11.93
N TYR A 78 -13.72 24.31 -12.62
CA TYR A 78 -13.68 24.39 -14.08
C TYR A 78 -12.28 24.04 -14.61
N TRP A 79 -11.25 24.64 -14.04
CA TRP A 79 -9.86 24.40 -14.40
C TRP A 79 -9.45 22.95 -14.18
N TYR A 80 -9.83 22.39 -13.02
CA TYR A 80 -9.50 21.01 -12.71
C TYR A 80 -10.14 20.06 -13.72
N GLU A 81 -11.45 20.18 -13.98
CA GLU A 81 -12.17 19.28 -14.88
C GLU A 81 -11.72 19.40 -16.35
N ASN A 82 -11.49 20.63 -16.83
CA ASN A 82 -11.24 20.87 -18.27
C ASN A 82 -9.76 20.92 -18.65
N HIS A 83 -8.86 21.34 -17.75
CA HIS A 83 -7.44 21.53 -18.10
C HIS A 83 -6.51 20.53 -17.43
N SER A 84 -6.77 20.17 -16.16
CA SER A 84 -5.87 19.33 -15.37
C SER A 84 -6.21 17.85 -15.45
N LYS A 85 -7.42 17.47 -15.03
CA LYS A 85 -7.93 16.10 -14.89
C LYS A 85 -7.74 15.22 -16.14
N PRO A 86 -7.98 15.70 -17.38
CA PRO A 86 -7.81 14.88 -18.59
C PRO A 86 -6.36 14.40 -18.81
N LYS A 87 -5.38 15.14 -18.29
CA LYS A 87 -3.95 14.90 -18.52
C LYS A 87 -3.26 14.08 -17.42
N ILE A 88 -3.98 13.74 -16.34
CA ILE A 88 -3.40 13.12 -15.14
C ILE A 88 -4.03 11.77 -14.82
N ARG A 89 -3.24 10.87 -14.23
CA ARG A 89 -3.67 9.50 -13.86
C ARG A 89 -4.67 9.51 -12.69
N PRO A 90 -5.52 8.48 -12.54
CA PRO A 90 -6.54 8.41 -11.47
C PRO A 90 -6.01 8.61 -10.04
N THR A 91 -4.82 8.11 -9.73
CA THR A 91 -4.16 8.33 -8.42
C THR A 91 -3.83 9.80 -8.19
N THR A 92 -3.35 10.50 -9.23
CA THR A 92 -3.09 11.94 -9.20
C THR A 92 -4.39 12.72 -9.09
N GLN A 93 -5.44 12.34 -9.84
CA GLN A 93 -6.78 12.93 -9.78
C GLN A 93 -7.31 12.93 -8.34
N LYS A 94 -7.30 11.76 -7.67
CA LYS A 94 -7.70 11.65 -6.27
C LYS A 94 -6.95 12.63 -5.37
N THR A 95 -5.64 12.76 -5.56
CA THR A 95 -4.82 13.65 -4.72
C THR A 95 -5.14 15.13 -4.99
N TYR A 96 -5.45 15.50 -6.23
CA TYR A 96 -5.94 16.85 -6.57
C TYR A 96 -7.31 17.12 -5.94
N GLU A 97 -8.27 16.21 -6.14
CA GLU A 97 -9.63 16.28 -5.59
C GLU A 97 -9.61 16.44 -4.07
N ASP A 98 -8.80 15.64 -3.37
CA ASP A 98 -8.67 15.72 -1.92
C ASP A 98 -8.18 17.11 -1.48
N ARG A 99 -7.14 17.67 -2.13
CA ARG A 99 -6.64 19.02 -1.78
C ARG A 99 -7.63 20.12 -2.10
N ILE A 100 -8.24 20.06 -3.28
CA ILE A 100 -9.21 21.04 -3.76
C ILE A 100 -10.41 21.07 -2.81
N ARG A 101 -10.98 19.90 -2.49
CA ARG A 101 -12.18 19.77 -1.67
C ARG A 101 -11.94 20.01 -0.18
N LEU A 102 -10.86 19.44 0.40
CA LEU A 102 -10.65 19.46 1.85
C LEU A 102 -9.94 20.71 2.36
N HIS A 103 -9.21 21.41 1.49
CA HIS A 103 -8.32 22.49 1.91
C HIS A 103 -8.57 23.78 1.13
N ILE A 104 -8.55 23.76 -0.21
CA ILE A 104 -8.54 25.00 -0.99
C ILE A 104 -9.93 25.65 -1.06
N ILE A 105 -10.95 24.92 -1.49
CA ILE A 105 -12.32 25.47 -1.65
C ILE A 105 -12.90 25.98 -0.31
N PRO A 106 -12.78 25.27 0.82
CA PRO A 106 -13.37 25.73 2.08
C PRO A 106 -12.83 27.08 2.56
N GLU A 107 -11.60 27.44 2.18
CA GLU A 107 -10.89 28.61 2.69
C GLU A 107 -10.85 29.78 1.69
N LEU A 108 -10.71 29.47 0.41
CA LEU A 108 -10.51 30.47 -0.66
C LEU A 108 -11.63 30.47 -1.70
N GLY A 109 -12.50 29.45 -1.69
CA GLY A 109 -13.43 29.20 -2.78
C GLY A 109 -14.47 30.29 -2.99
N GLY A 110 -14.85 31.00 -1.92
CA GLY A 110 -15.82 32.09 -1.96
C GLY A 110 -15.27 33.44 -2.42
N ILE A 111 -13.95 33.61 -2.49
CA ILE A 111 -13.33 34.87 -2.90
C ILE A 111 -13.48 35.02 -4.44
N PRO A 112 -13.93 36.17 -4.97
CA PRO A 112 -13.94 36.41 -6.41
C PRO A 112 -12.55 36.28 -7.03
N LEU A 113 -12.43 35.63 -8.19
CA LEU A 113 -11.16 35.32 -8.84
C LEU A 113 -10.30 36.58 -9.07
N ASN A 114 -10.91 37.66 -9.55
CA ASN A 114 -10.26 38.96 -9.76
C ASN A 114 -9.96 39.77 -8.48
N LYS A 115 -10.46 39.32 -7.32
CA LYS A 115 -10.19 39.92 -6.01
C LYS A 115 -9.25 39.08 -5.15
N LEU A 116 -8.94 37.85 -5.55
CA LEU A 116 -8.03 36.98 -4.81
C LEU A 116 -6.63 37.60 -4.77
N THR A 117 -6.12 37.88 -3.57
CA THR A 117 -4.82 38.52 -3.37
C THR A 117 -3.73 37.53 -2.95
N GLN A 118 -2.48 37.97 -3.04
CA GLN A 118 -1.34 37.26 -2.48
C GLN A 118 -1.46 37.08 -0.95
N ASN A 119 -2.02 38.08 -0.26
CA ASN A 119 -2.22 38.02 1.19
C ASN A 119 -3.24 36.93 1.57
N ASP A 120 -4.34 36.78 0.83
CA ASP A 120 -5.34 35.72 1.06
C ASP A 120 -4.70 34.33 0.98
N LEU A 121 -3.87 34.11 -0.05
CA LEU A 121 -3.11 32.87 -0.22
C LEU A 121 -2.10 32.66 0.91
N GLN A 122 -1.40 33.70 1.33
CA GLN A 122 -0.41 33.62 2.41
C GLN A 122 -1.08 33.27 3.74
N GLN A 123 -2.21 33.91 4.06
CA GLN A 123 -2.99 33.63 5.27
C GLN A 123 -3.57 32.21 5.23
N PHE A 124 -4.09 31.78 4.08
CA PHE A 124 -4.53 30.41 3.87
C PHE A 124 -3.42 29.40 4.18
N TYR A 125 -2.21 29.59 3.65
CA TYR A 125 -1.09 28.68 3.93
C TYR A 125 -0.74 28.65 5.43
N GLY A 126 -0.78 29.80 6.11
CA GLY A 126 -0.60 29.89 7.56
C GLY A 126 -1.65 29.11 8.35
N ARG A 127 -2.93 29.24 7.99
CA ARG A 127 -4.05 28.54 8.65
C ARG A 127 -3.97 27.03 8.46
N ILE A 128 -3.79 26.55 7.23
CA ILE A 128 -3.71 25.10 7.00
C ILE A 128 -2.45 24.48 7.62
N LYS A 129 -1.38 25.26 7.78
CA LYS A 129 -0.17 24.84 8.48
C LYS A 129 -0.39 24.68 9.99
N LYS A 130 -1.29 25.46 10.59
CA LYS A 130 -1.65 25.39 12.01
C LYS A 130 -2.75 24.37 12.32
N GLY A 131 -3.84 24.33 11.53
CA GLY A 131 -5.05 23.54 11.84
C GLY A 131 -5.72 22.87 10.63
N GLY A 132 -5.02 22.67 9.52
CA GLY A 132 -5.63 22.16 8.28
C GLY A 132 -5.85 20.64 8.22
N ARG A 133 -5.37 19.85 9.19
CA ARG A 133 -5.43 18.38 9.15
C ARG A 133 -6.83 17.90 9.54
N LYS A 134 -7.50 17.23 8.59
CA LYS A 134 -8.86 16.70 8.76
C LYS A 134 -8.94 15.25 9.23
N ARG A 135 -7.79 14.56 9.38
CA ARG A 135 -7.72 13.13 9.73
C ARG A 135 -6.50 12.84 10.58
N LEU A 136 -6.65 11.99 11.59
CA LEU A 136 -5.56 11.57 12.48
C LEU A 136 -4.86 12.78 13.13
N ALA A 137 -5.64 13.79 13.51
CA ALA A 137 -5.11 14.99 14.15
C ALA A 137 -4.49 14.67 15.51
N GLU A 138 -5.14 13.81 16.30
CA GLU A 138 -4.62 13.29 17.58
C GLU A 138 -3.21 12.69 17.45
N LYS A 139 -2.94 11.98 16.35
CA LYS A 139 -1.66 11.29 16.15
C LYS A 139 -0.55 12.18 15.58
N TYR A 140 -0.91 13.16 14.75
CA TYR A 140 0.08 13.90 13.95
C TYR A 140 0.04 15.42 14.18
N GLY A 141 -0.79 15.89 15.11
CA GLY A 141 -1.13 17.30 15.36
C GLY A 141 -2.21 17.83 14.42
N GLU A 142 -2.66 19.07 14.64
CA GLU A 142 -3.73 19.69 13.85
C GLU A 142 -3.23 20.28 12.51
N GLY A 143 -1.95 20.58 12.39
CA GLY A 143 -1.37 21.28 11.24
C GLY A 143 -0.95 20.40 10.06
N LEU A 144 -1.18 20.85 8.81
CA LEU A 144 -0.70 20.10 7.64
C LEU A 144 0.83 20.10 7.53
N SER A 145 1.35 19.06 6.88
CA SER A 145 2.80 18.97 6.58
C SER A 145 3.24 20.02 5.56
N ASP A 146 4.51 20.44 5.62
CA ASP A 146 5.12 21.39 4.67
C ASP A 146 4.91 20.96 3.22
N ARG A 147 5.00 19.65 2.96
CA ARG A 147 4.75 19.08 1.64
C ARG A 147 3.32 19.31 1.20
N THR A 148 2.33 19.09 2.07
CA THR A 148 0.92 19.26 1.73
C THR A 148 0.62 20.73 1.43
N VAL A 149 1.13 21.66 2.25
CA VAL A 149 1.00 23.11 2.01
C VAL A 149 1.57 23.50 0.65
N ARG A 150 2.79 23.03 0.33
CA ARG A 150 3.40 23.26 -1.00
C ARG A 150 2.57 22.68 -2.14
N MET A 151 1.91 21.53 -1.96
CA MET A 151 1.05 20.95 -3.00
C MET A 151 -0.27 21.73 -3.16
N CYS A 152 -0.84 22.28 -2.08
CA CYS A 152 -1.96 23.21 -2.17
C CYS A 152 -1.54 24.46 -2.96
N HIS A 153 -0.40 25.06 -2.61
CA HIS A 153 0.18 26.19 -3.34
C HIS A 153 0.39 25.89 -4.83
N ALA A 154 1.03 24.76 -5.16
CA ALA A 154 1.25 24.37 -6.55
C ALA A 154 -0.06 24.19 -7.34
N THR A 155 -1.11 23.70 -6.67
CA THR A 155 -2.45 23.57 -7.28
C THR A 155 -3.06 24.94 -7.55
N CYS A 156 -3.06 25.84 -6.56
CA CYS A 156 -3.56 27.22 -6.72
C CYS A 156 -2.78 27.96 -7.81
N ARG A 157 -1.44 27.92 -7.75
CA ARG A 157 -0.56 28.59 -8.71
C ARG A 157 -0.84 28.15 -10.14
N SER A 158 -0.93 26.83 -10.39
CA SER A 158 -1.19 26.32 -11.73
C SER A 158 -2.59 26.68 -12.25
N ALA A 159 -3.60 26.74 -11.38
CA ALA A 159 -4.93 27.19 -11.75
C ALA A 159 -4.95 28.70 -12.07
N LEU A 160 -4.23 29.51 -11.30
CA LEU A 160 -4.15 30.96 -11.51
C LEU A 160 -3.27 31.34 -12.70
N ASP A 161 -2.20 30.59 -12.99
CA ASP A 161 -1.41 30.76 -14.23
C ASP A 161 -2.31 30.58 -15.46
N LYS A 162 -3.21 29.58 -15.41
CA LYS A 162 -4.18 29.38 -16.49
C LYS A 162 -5.22 30.50 -16.57
N ALA A 163 -5.62 31.10 -15.44
CA ALA A 163 -6.52 32.25 -15.42
C ALA A 163 -5.88 33.49 -16.07
N VAL A 164 -4.58 33.70 -15.85
CA VAL A 164 -3.81 34.76 -16.53
C VAL A 164 -3.75 34.50 -18.03
N GLN A 165 -3.45 33.26 -18.44
CA GLN A 165 -3.41 32.88 -19.86
C GLN A 165 -4.75 33.07 -20.58
N GLU A 166 -5.87 32.92 -19.88
CA GLU A 166 -7.22 33.14 -20.41
C GLU A 166 -7.71 34.58 -20.24
N GLY A 167 -6.86 35.50 -19.76
CA GLY A 167 -7.19 36.92 -19.62
C GLY A 167 -8.19 37.22 -18.51
N LEU A 168 -8.48 36.27 -17.61
CA LEU A 168 -9.43 36.46 -16.50
C LEU A 168 -8.86 37.35 -15.40
N ILE A 169 -7.54 37.31 -15.22
CA ILE A 169 -6.80 38.14 -14.26
C ILE A 169 -5.49 38.61 -14.91
N ARG A 170 -4.98 39.78 -14.50
CA ARG A 170 -3.76 40.36 -15.08
C ARG A 170 -2.48 39.71 -14.58
N VAL A 171 -2.45 39.31 -13.30
CA VAL A 171 -1.27 38.76 -12.63
C VAL A 171 -1.68 37.56 -11.78
N ASN A 172 -0.77 36.60 -11.60
CA ASN A 172 -1.03 35.44 -10.74
C ASN A 172 -0.72 35.81 -9.27
N PRO A 173 -1.73 35.88 -8.37
CA PRO A 173 -1.51 36.26 -6.97
C PRO A 173 -0.72 35.22 -6.16
N ALA A 174 -0.51 34.01 -6.68
CA ALA A 174 0.33 33.01 -6.04
C ALA A 174 1.83 33.28 -6.23
N ILE A 175 2.23 34.16 -7.17
CA ILE A 175 3.62 34.55 -7.34
C ILE A 175 4.04 35.38 -6.12
N GLY A 176 5.22 35.09 -5.56
CA GLY A 176 5.75 35.79 -4.39
C GLY A 176 5.25 35.28 -3.03
N CYS A 177 4.30 34.35 -2.98
CA CYS A 177 3.91 33.72 -1.71
C CYS A 177 5.10 32.99 -1.06
N LYS A 178 5.30 33.18 0.24
CA LYS A 178 6.28 32.44 1.05
C LYS A 178 5.72 31.07 1.41
N ILE A 179 6.35 30.03 0.88
CA ILE A 179 5.99 28.62 1.12
C ILE A 179 6.99 27.95 2.07
N PRO A 180 6.56 26.92 2.84
CA PRO A 180 7.47 26.19 3.72
C PRO A 180 8.65 25.57 2.94
N PRO A 181 9.86 25.52 3.51
CA PRO A 181 11.03 24.99 2.83
C PRO A 181 10.87 23.50 2.51
N LYS A 182 11.53 23.05 1.45
CA LYS A 182 11.60 21.63 1.12
C LYS A 182 12.59 20.97 2.06
N LYS A 183 12.09 20.32 3.11
CA LYS A 183 12.92 19.44 3.96
C LYS A 183 13.17 18.11 3.24
N ALA A 184 14.43 17.75 3.05
CA ALA A 184 14.81 16.38 2.70
C ALA A 184 14.50 15.48 3.91
N ARG A 185 14.08 14.24 3.64
CA ARG A 185 13.99 13.23 4.69
C ARG A 185 15.20 12.34 4.53
N GLU A 186 15.85 12.04 5.64
CA GLU A 186 16.93 11.08 5.67
C GLU A 186 16.43 9.71 5.20
N MET A 187 17.27 9.05 4.42
CA MET A 187 17.04 7.73 3.90
C MET A 187 17.47 6.71 4.96
N GLN A 188 16.65 5.71 5.20
CA GLN A 188 16.94 4.67 6.19
C GLN A 188 17.25 3.38 5.44
N VAL A 189 18.42 2.79 5.67
CA VAL A 189 18.88 1.55 5.03
C VAL A 189 19.11 0.51 6.11
N LEU A 190 18.57 -0.69 5.97
CA LEU A 190 18.77 -1.77 6.94
C LEU A 190 20.24 -2.23 6.90
N THR A 191 20.85 -2.45 8.07
CA THR A 191 22.18 -3.10 8.13
C THR A 191 22.08 -4.57 7.73
N ARG A 192 23.23 -5.24 7.53
CA ARG A 192 23.26 -6.67 7.20
C ARG A 192 22.60 -7.53 8.27
N GLU A 193 22.80 -7.20 9.55
CA GLU A 193 22.22 -7.90 10.70
C GLU A 193 20.72 -7.65 10.80
N GLU A 194 20.27 -6.40 10.61
CA GLU A 194 18.83 -6.07 10.54
C GLU A 194 18.15 -6.80 9.37
N LEU A 195 18.82 -6.87 8.22
CA LEU A 195 18.32 -7.57 7.03
C LEU A 195 18.12 -9.06 7.28
N GLN A 196 19.07 -9.72 7.94
CA GLN A 196 18.97 -11.14 8.30
C GLN A 196 17.77 -11.38 9.23
N ARG A 197 17.68 -10.63 10.33
CA ARG A 197 16.54 -10.72 11.27
C ARG A 197 15.20 -10.47 10.57
N PHE A 198 15.16 -9.46 9.71
CA PHE A 198 13.98 -9.13 8.91
C PHE A 198 13.54 -10.27 8.00
N LEU A 199 14.48 -10.90 7.27
CA LEU A 199 14.17 -12.03 6.38
C LEU A 199 13.75 -13.29 7.16
N ILE A 200 14.38 -13.56 8.31
CA ILE A 200 13.98 -14.65 9.22
C ILE A 200 12.53 -14.44 9.69
N GLN A 201 12.19 -13.23 10.15
CA GLN A 201 10.84 -12.90 10.58
C GLN A 201 9.84 -12.92 9.41
N ALA A 202 10.22 -12.41 8.24
CA ALA A 202 9.39 -12.46 7.04
C ALA A 202 9.05 -13.90 6.66
N LYS A 203 9.99 -14.85 6.81
CA LYS A 203 9.75 -16.29 6.60
C LYS A 203 8.75 -16.85 7.60
N ALA A 204 8.87 -16.52 8.88
CA ALA A 204 7.91 -16.94 9.90
C ALA A 204 6.47 -16.45 9.61
N GLU A 205 6.33 -15.27 9.00
CA GLU A 205 5.04 -14.68 8.65
C GLU A 205 4.52 -15.01 7.24
N GLY A 206 5.30 -15.75 6.42
CA GLY A 206 4.91 -16.13 5.06
C GLY A 206 5.06 -15.03 4.01
N TYR A 207 6.03 -14.14 4.18
CA TYR A 207 6.36 -13.03 3.27
C TYR A 207 7.82 -13.07 2.76
N TYR A 208 8.53 -14.18 2.97
CA TYR A 208 9.97 -14.28 2.66
C TYR A 208 10.26 -13.99 1.20
N GLU A 209 9.57 -14.66 0.29
CA GLU A 209 9.80 -14.60 -1.16
C GLU A 209 9.49 -13.22 -1.73
N LEU A 210 8.48 -12.56 -1.16
CA LEU A 210 8.10 -11.19 -1.52
C LEU A 210 9.23 -10.21 -1.19
N PHE A 211 9.74 -10.26 0.03
CA PHE A 211 10.78 -9.34 0.46
C PHE A 211 12.16 -9.71 -0.06
N LEU A 212 12.45 -11.01 -0.21
CA LEU A 212 13.67 -11.48 -0.88
C LEU A 212 13.73 -10.96 -2.31
N LEU A 213 12.63 -11.06 -3.06
CA LEU A 213 12.58 -10.56 -4.43
C LEU A 213 12.75 -9.04 -4.47
N ASP A 214 12.10 -8.28 -3.57
CA ASP A 214 12.28 -6.83 -3.46
C ASP A 214 13.74 -6.46 -3.17
N LEU A 215 14.38 -7.18 -2.26
CA LEU A 215 15.78 -6.98 -1.87
C LEU A 215 16.78 -7.46 -2.93
N ALA A 216 16.38 -8.31 -3.87
CA ALA A 216 17.22 -8.76 -4.98
C ALA A 216 17.10 -7.88 -6.24
N THR A 217 16.06 -7.04 -6.32
CA THR A 217 15.70 -6.33 -7.57
C THR A 217 15.39 -4.85 -7.40
N GLY A 218 15.09 -4.42 -6.17
CA GLY A 218 14.69 -3.06 -5.83
C GLY A 218 13.44 -2.59 -6.56
N LEU A 219 12.43 -3.44 -6.77
CA LEU A 219 11.22 -3.04 -7.50
C LEU A 219 10.43 -1.94 -6.78
N ARG A 220 9.66 -1.14 -7.52
CA ARG A 220 8.67 -0.29 -6.85
C ARG A 220 7.57 -1.19 -6.30
N ARG A 221 7.04 -0.88 -5.12
CA ARG A 221 5.93 -1.65 -4.50
C ARG A 221 4.81 -2.03 -5.48
N GLY A 222 4.35 -1.08 -6.31
CA GLY A 222 3.29 -1.34 -7.28
C GLY A 222 3.71 -2.29 -8.40
N GLU A 223 4.99 -2.30 -8.79
CA GLU A 223 5.56 -3.23 -9.77
C GLU A 223 5.62 -4.64 -9.17
N LEU A 224 6.18 -4.77 -7.97
CA LEU A 224 6.29 -6.06 -7.26
C LEU A 224 4.93 -6.73 -7.06
N MET A 225 3.91 -5.96 -6.65
CA MET A 225 2.55 -6.50 -6.44
C MET A 225 1.81 -6.83 -7.74
N ALA A 226 2.32 -6.39 -8.89
CA ALA A 226 1.70 -6.66 -10.18
C ALA A 226 2.32 -7.86 -10.90
N LEU A 227 3.33 -8.53 -10.33
CA LEU A 227 4.00 -9.66 -10.97
C LEU A 227 3.11 -10.90 -11.05
N GLN A 228 3.17 -11.56 -12.21
CA GLN A 228 2.58 -12.86 -12.50
C GLN A 228 3.68 -13.85 -12.85
N TRP A 229 3.40 -15.15 -12.74
CA TRP A 229 4.40 -16.18 -13.07
C TRP A 229 4.90 -16.10 -14.51
N ASP A 230 4.05 -15.67 -15.45
CA ASP A 230 4.41 -15.48 -16.86
C ASP A 230 5.41 -14.32 -17.08
N ASP A 231 5.59 -13.43 -16.09
CA ASP A 231 6.61 -12.40 -16.17
C ASP A 231 8.03 -12.96 -15.93
N LEU A 232 8.16 -14.14 -15.30
CA LEU A 232 9.43 -14.76 -14.96
C LEU A 232 9.72 -15.96 -15.88
N ASN A 233 10.79 -15.85 -16.66
CA ASN A 233 11.30 -16.98 -17.42
C ASN A 233 12.23 -17.83 -16.55
N PHE A 234 11.75 -18.99 -16.11
CA PHE A 234 12.52 -19.93 -15.27
C PHE A 234 13.72 -20.57 -15.97
N LYS A 235 13.78 -20.58 -17.31
CA LYS A 235 14.93 -21.10 -18.06
C LYS A 235 16.07 -20.09 -18.12
N THR A 236 15.75 -18.82 -18.33
CA THR A 236 16.76 -17.76 -18.51
C THR A 236 17.00 -16.93 -17.25
N GLY A 237 16.19 -17.10 -16.20
CA GLY A 237 16.23 -16.28 -14.99
C GLY A 237 15.78 -14.83 -15.19
N VAL A 238 15.12 -14.52 -16.31
CA VAL A 238 14.77 -13.14 -16.67
C VAL A 238 13.37 -12.79 -16.17
N LEU A 239 13.27 -11.77 -15.32
CA LEU A 239 12.04 -11.16 -14.86
C LEU A 239 11.68 -9.93 -15.71
N ASN A 240 10.48 -9.94 -16.30
CA ASN A 240 9.94 -8.85 -17.10
C ASN A 240 9.09 -7.89 -16.25
N VAL A 241 9.57 -6.67 -16.05
CA VAL A 241 8.86 -5.64 -15.29
C VAL A 241 8.18 -4.69 -16.27
N ASN A 242 6.88 -4.86 -16.51
CA ASN A 242 6.13 -4.12 -17.54
C ASN A 242 4.79 -3.54 -17.06
N LYS A 243 4.41 -3.79 -15.82
CA LYS A 243 3.12 -3.42 -15.24
C LYS A 243 3.27 -3.03 -13.76
N GLN A 244 2.28 -2.30 -13.27
CA GLN A 244 2.19 -1.92 -11.86
C GLN A 244 0.73 -1.81 -11.45
N VAL A 245 0.49 -2.01 -10.15
CA VAL A 245 -0.82 -1.91 -9.53
C VAL A 245 -0.88 -0.75 -8.54
N TYR A 246 -2.02 -0.06 -8.52
CA TYR A 246 -2.35 0.99 -7.57
C TYR A 246 -3.68 0.72 -6.89
N ASP A 247 -3.82 1.16 -5.65
CA ASP A 247 -5.12 1.27 -4.99
C ASP A 247 -5.70 2.66 -5.25
N VAL A 248 -6.85 2.70 -5.91
CA VAL A 248 -7.66 3.91 -6.10
C VAL A 248 -9.03 3.68 -5.47
N ARG A 249 -9.22 4.25 -4.28
CA ARG A 249 -10.50 4.21 -3.55
C ARG A 249 -10.94 2.77 -3.19
N GLY A 250 -9.99 1.92 -2.81
CA GLY A 250 -10.22 0.53 -2.42
C GLY A 250 -10.23 -0.46 -3.58
N GLU A 251 -9.98 0.02 -4.80
CA GLU A 251 -9.98 -0.78 -6.02
C GLU A 251 -8.58 -0.83 -6.62
N LEU A 252 -8.15 -2.02 -6.98
CA LEU A 252 -6.89 -2.21 -7.68
C LEU A 252 -7.04 -1.79 -9.14
N GLN A 253 -6.11 -0.96 -9.60
CA GLN A 253 -5.98 -0.56 -10.99
C GLN A 253 -4.60 -0.94 -11.50
N PHE A 254 -4.58 -1.67 -12.61
CA PHE A 254 -3.37 -2.05 -13.31
C PHE A 254 -3.07 -1.01 -14.39
N SER A 255 -1.79 -0.68 -14.53
CA SER A 255 -1.34 0.23 -15.58
C SER A 255 0.05 -0.12 -16.05
N THR A 256 0.36 0.29 -17.27
CA THR A 256 1.74 0.32 -17.72
C THR A 256 2.52 1.42 -16.99
N PRO A 257 3.83 1.20 -16.74
CA PRO A 257 4.71 2.22 -16.21
C PRO A 257 4.66 3.53 -16.99
N LYS A 258 4.89 4.65 -16.28
CA LYS A 258 4.77 5.99 -16.87
C LYS A 258 5.88 6.26 -17.89
N THR A 259 7.08 5.73 -17.66
CA THR A 259 8.26 5.97 -18.49
C THR A 259 8.66 4.67 -19.19
N LYS A 260 9.19 4.79 -20.41
CA LYS A 260 9.77 3.66 -21.14
C LYS A 260 10.88 2.97 -20.32
N SER A 261 11.70 3.74 -19.61
CA SER A 261 12.76 3.22 -18.73
C SER A 261 12.27 2.37 -17.56
N SER A 262 11.00 2.50 -17.17
CA SER A 262 10.42 1.66 -16.12
C SER A 262 10.03 0.27 -16.65
N ILE A 263 9.89 0.10 -17.96
CA ILE A 263 9.71 -1.20 -18.62
C ILE A 263 11.09 -1.80 -18.85
N ARG A 264 11.40 -2.89 -18.14
CA ARG A 264 12.77 -3.42 -18.08
C ARG A 264 12.79 -4.91 -17.81
N LYS A 265 13.94 -5.52 -18.09
CA LYS A 265 14.25 -6.92 -17.80
C LYS A 265 15.31 -6.96 -16.71
N ILE A 266 15.13 -7.82 -15.71
CA ILE A 266 16.07 -8.02 -14.61
C ILE A 266 16.46 -9.49 -14.60
N VAL A 267 17.75 -9.78 -14.61
CA VAL A 267 18.26 -11.15 -14.42
C VAL A 267 18.31 -11.43 -12.92
N LEU A 268 17.61 -12.47 -12.48
CA LEU A 268 17.58 -12.86 -11.07
C LEU A 268 18.79 -13.74 -10.73
N PRO A 269 19.39 -13.59 -9.54
CA PRO A 269 20.43 -14.49 -9.07
C PRO A 269 19.94 -15.95 -8.99
N PRO A 270 20.80 -16.95 -9.26
CA PRO A 270 20.40 -18.37 -9.21
C PRO A 270 19.77 -18.78 -7.87
N ALA A 271 20.31 -18.32 -6.74
CA ALA A 271 19.75 -18.61 -5.42
C ALA A 271 18.30 -18.11 -5.25
N VAL A 272 17.96 -16.95 -5.84
CA VAL A 272 16.59 -16.42 -5.83
C VAL A 272 15.69 -17.25 -6.74
N MET A 273 16.22 -17.74 -7.87
CA MET A 273 15.48 -18.61 -8.79
C MET A 273 15.07 -19.93 -8.16
N GLU A 274 15.95 -20.54 -7.36
CA GLU A 274 15.65 -21.77 -6.63
C GLU A 274 14.52 -21.56 -5.62
N VAL A 275 14.61 -20.52 -4.80
CA VAL A 275 13.56 -20.15 -3.83
C VAL A 275 12.22 -19.90 -4.54
N LEU A 276 12.22 -19.20 -5.67
CA LEU A 276 10.98 -18.93 -6.41
C LEU A 276 10.42 -20.17 -7.10
N ARG A 277 11.24 -21.17 -7.42
CA ARG A 277 10.78 -22.44 -7.98
C ARG A 277 10.02 -23.25 -6.94
N GLU A 278 10.60 -23.40 -5.75
CA GLU A 278 9.93 -24.04 -4.60
C GLU A 278 8.65 -23.29 -4.22
N TYR A 279 8.70 -21.96 -4.17
CA TYR A 279 7.54 -21.14 -3.85
C TYR A 279 6.40 -21.31 -4.85
N LYS A 280 6.70 -21.43 -6.15
CA LYS A 280 5.70 -21.62 -7.19
C LYS A 280 4.88 -22.89 -6.97
N GLU A 281 5.47 -23.95 -6.43
CA GLU A 281 4.76 -25.20 -6.11
C GLU A 281 3.75 -25.02 -4.96
N THR A 282 3.97 -24.03 -4.08
CA THR A 282 3.08 -23.73 -2.95
C THR A 282 1.94 -22.76 -3.29
N VAL A 283 1.96 -22.14 -4.47
CA VAL A 283 1.04 -21.07 -4.86
C VAL A 283 0.15 -21.49 -6.02
N ASP A 284 -1.12 -21.74 -5.72
CA ASP A 284 -2.16 -21.94 -6.74
C ASP A 284 -2.76 -20.58 -7.17
N SER A 285 -2.01 -19.83 -7.98
CA SER A 285 -2.47 -18.56 -8.56
C SER A 285 -1.61 -18.17 -9.75
N ARG A 286 -2.15 -17.40 -10.69
CA ARG A 286 -1.35 -16.74 -11.72
C ARG A 286 -0.47 -15.61 -11.17
N TRP A 287 -0.86 -15.01 -10.05
CA TRP A 287 -0.10 -13.94 -9.39
C TRP A 287 1.02 -14.54 -8.55
N MET A 288 2.21 -13.94 -8.60
CA MET A 288 3.31 -14.39 -7.74
C MET A 288 2.98 -14.18 -6.26
N PHE A 289 2.30 -13.08 -5.91
CA PHE A 289 1.92 -12.76 -4.54
C PHE A 289 0.40 -12.56 -4.45
N PRO A 290 -0.39 -13.65 -4.33
CA PRO A 290 -1.85 -13.56 -4.33
C PRO A 290 -2.42 -12.97 -3.04
N SER A 291 -3.64 -12.47 -3.11
CA SER A 291 -4.41 -12.02 -1.95
C SER A 291 -4.91 -13.24 -1.17
N PRO A 292 -4.73 -13.28 0.16
CA PRO A 292 -5.26 -14.38 0.98
C PRO A 292 -6.78 -14.30 1.18
N VAL A 293 -7.45 -13.26 0.67
CA VAL A 293 -8.88 -13.00 0.90
C VAL A 293 -9.66 -12.89 -0.40
N LYS A 294 -9.04 -12.37 -1.48
CA LYS A 294 -9.70 -12.16 -2.76
C LYS A 294 -9.16 -13.14 -3.79
N GLU A 295 -10.07 -13.90 -4.39
CA GLU A 295 -9.77 -14.78 -5.51
C GLU A 295 -9.26 -14.00 -6.73
N ASP A 296 -8.31 -14.59 -7.45
CA ASP A 296 -7.62 -14.02 -8.62
C ASP A 296 -7.19 -12.55 -8.48
N CYS A 297 -6.75 -12.15 -7.28
CA CYS A 297 -6.24 -10.81 -7.03
C CYS A 297 -4.85 -10.89 -6.40
N PRO A 298 -3.93 -9.98 -6.72
CA PRO A 298 -2.68 -9.88 -5.97
C PRO A 298 -2.94 -9.28 -4.59
N ILE A 299 -2.00 -9.49 -3.68
CA ILE A 299 -1.98 -8.80 -2.40
C ILE A 299 -1.90 -7.28 -2.62
N THR A 300 -2.72 -6.54 -1.86
CA THR A 300 -2.81 -5.10 -2.11
C THR A 300 -1.56 -4.36 -1.59
N PRO A 301 -1.12 -3.28 -2.26
CA PRO A 301 0.03 -2.48 -1.79
C PRO A 301 -0.15 -1.93 -0.36
N GLY A 302 -1.39 -1.71 0.07
CA GLY A 302 -1.70 -1.25 1.43
C GLY A 302 -1.49 -2.33 2.49
N VAL A 303 -1.83 -3.59 2.19
CA VAL A 303 -1.60 -4.73 3.10
C VAL A 303 -0.11 -4.97 3.28
N VAL A 304 0.65 -5.04 2.17
CA VAL A 304 2.10 -5.29 2.24
C VAL A 304 2.83 -4.19 3.00
N ARG A 305 2.41 -2.92 2.84
CA ARG A 305 2.95 -1.82 3.66
C ARG A 305 2.75 -2.07 5.15
N ARG A 306 1.56 -2.52 5.57
CA ARG A 306 1.30 -2.79 7.00
C ARG A 306 2.09 -3.99 7.49
N ARG A 307 2.16 -5.05 6.69
CA ARG A 307 2.93 -6.26 7.00
C ARG A 307 4.41 -5.98 7.16
N LEU A 308 5.00 -5.15 6.30
CA LEU A 308 6.36 -4.67 6.47
C LEU A 308 6.59 -4.08 7.88
N GLN A 309 5.69 -3.20 8.35
CA GLN A 309 5.89 -2.55 9.65
C GLN A 309 5.81 -3.55 10.81
N LEU A 310 4.88 -4.50 10.74
CA LEU A 310 4.77 -5.56 11.74
C LEU A 310 6.01 -6.46 11.76
N ILE A 311 6.49 -6.87 10.58
CA ILE A 311 7.68 -7.73 10.46
C ILE A 311 8.92 -7.00 10.99
N LEU A 312 9.09 -5.71 10.69
CA LEU A 312 10.20 -4.91 11.22
C LEU A 312 10.17 -4.80 12.74
N GLU A 313 8.98 -4.54 13.30
CA GLU A 313 8.75 -4.47 14.75
C GLU A 313 9.08 -5.81 15.42
N HIS A 314 8.53 -6.91 14.92
CA HIS A 314 8.80 -8.26 15.41
C HIS A 314 10.27 -8.69 15.23
N ALA A 315 10.95 -8.18 14.20
CA ALA A 315 12.38 -8.42 13.98
C ALA A 315 13.29 -7.52 14.82
N GLY A 316 12.74 -6.59 15.62
CA GLY A 316 13.52 -5.61 16.38
C GLY A 316 14.40 -4.73 15.49
N CYS A 317 13.92 -4.40 14.29
CA CYS A 317 14.59 -3.57 13.30
C CYS A 317 14.05 -2.15 13.31
N LYS A 318 14.83 -1.19 12.82
CA LYS A 318 14.35 0.20 12.70
C LYS A 318 13.16 0.33 11.75
N HIS A 319 12.37 1.37 11.99
CA HIS A 319 11.20 1.68 11.18
C HIS A 319 11.62 2.20 9.79
N VAL A 320 11.52 1.35 8.77
CA VAL A 320 11.76 1.72 7.37
C VAL A 320 10.48 1.73 6.55
N ARG A 321 10.35 2.66 5.62
CA ARG A 321 9.22 2.69 4.67
C ARG A 321 9.42 1.59 3.62
N PHE A 322 8.36 1.21 2.92
CA PHE A 322 8.51 0.24 1.83
C PHE A 322 9.51 0.70 0.76
N HIS A 323 9.55 1.99 0.43
CA HIS A 323 10.53 2.48 -0.54
C HIS A 323 11.97 2.48 -0.02
N ASP A 324 12.14 2.42 1.29
CA ASP A 324 13.45 2.33 1.94
C ASP A 324 14.06 0.93 1.78
N ILE A 325 13.26 -0.13 1.57
CA ILE A 325 13.78 -1.47 1.20
C ILE A 325 14.51 -1.42 -0.15
N ARG A 326 13.93 -0.71 -1.12
CA ARG A 326 14.57 -0.45 -2.41
C ARG A 326 15.84 0.39 -2.24
N HIS A 327 15.90 1.26 -1.23
CA HIS A 327 17.14 1.96 -0.89
C HIS A 327 18.17 1.00 -0.30
N THR A 328 17.78 0.08 0.58
CA THR A 328 18.65 -1.01 1.07
C THR A 328 19.24 -1.84 -0.06
N PHE A 329 18.42 -2.29 -1.03
CA PHE A 329 18.93 -3.00 -2.21
C PHE A 329 19.99 -2.19 -2.95
N ALA A 330 19.71 -0.91 -3.22
CA ALA A 330 20.60 -0.08 -3.99
C ALA A 330 21.92 0.21 -3.27
N THR A 331 21.89 0.47 -1.97
CA THR A 331 23.10 0.65 -1.15
C THR A 331 23.93 -0.64 -1.15
N LEU A 332 23.31 -1.79 -0.88
CA LEU A 332 24.01 -3.08 -0.91
C LEU A 332 24.58 -3.39 -2.31
N ALA A 333 23.85 -3.06 -3.38
CA ALA A 333 24.33 -3.27 -4.74
C ALA A 333 25.60 -2.44 -5.02
N LEU A 334 25.62 -1.17 -4.61
CA LEU A 334 26.79 -0.30 -4.75
C LEU A 334 27.96 -0.78 -3.88
N GLU A 335 27.70 -1.19 -2.64
CA GLU A 335 28.71 -1.75 -1.73
C GLU A 335 29.35 -3.02 -2.28
N ASN A 336 28.58 -3.83 -3.02
CA ASN A 336 29.07 -5.02 -3.72
C ASN A 336 29.63 -4.71 -5.12
N GLY A 337 29.89 -3.44 -5.44
CA GLY A 337 30.61 -3.03 -6.65
C GLY A 337 29.76 -2.92 -7.92
N MET A 338 28.43 -2.94 -7.82
CA MET A 338 27.56 -2.71 -8.99
C MET A 338 27.75 -1.28 -9.51
N ASP A 339 27.96 -1.14 -10.82
CA ASP A 339 28.08 0.18 -11.42
C ASP A 339 26.73 0.95 -11.39
N VAL A 340 26.82 2.27 -11.24
CA VAL A 340 25.67 3.15 -11.07
C VAL A 340 24.71 3.10 -12.26
N LYS A 341 25.21 2.86 -13.48
CA LYS A 341 24.39 2.82 -14.69
C LYS A 341 23.56 1.53 -14.73
N THR A 342 24.17 0.39 -14.41
CA THR A 342 23.47 -0.89 -14.25
C THR A 342 22.44 -0.81 -13.13
N LEU A 343 22.80 -0.26 -11.97
CA LEU A 343 21.83 -0.05 -10.88
C LEU A 343 20.68 0.86 -11.32
N SER A 344 20.97 1.97 -12.00
CA SER A 344 19.95 2.89 -12.53
C SER A 344 19.00 2.19 -13.50
N ALA A 345 19.52 1.33 -14.37
CA ALA A 345 18.74 0.52 -15.29
C ALA A 345 17.86 -0.50 -14.56
N MET A 346 18.41 -1.24 -13.58
CA MET A 346 17.67 -2.19 -12.74
C MET A 346 16.57 -1.52 -11.91
N LEU A 347 16.83 -0.32 -11.40
CA LEU A 347 15.85 0.49 -10.69
C LEU A 347 14.80 1.10 -11.65
N GLY A 348 15.09 1.21 -12.94
CA GLY A 348 14.21 1.86 -13.90
C GLY A 348 14.10 3.37 -13.65
N HIS A 349 15.24 4.02 -13.41
CA HIS A 349 15.36 5.47 -13.40
C HIS A 349 15.51 6.00 -14.83
N VAL A 350 15.01 7.21 -15.10
CA VAL A 350 15.18 7.84 -16.43
C VAL A 350 16.60 8.38 -16.60
N SER A 351 17.23 8.80 -15.51
CA SER A 351 18.58 9.34 -15.49
C SER A 351 19.38 8.69 -14.37
N ALA A 352 20.65 8.38 -14.65
CA ALA A 352 21.62 7.93 -13.66
C ALA A 352 21.88 9.00 -12.59
N ALA A 353 21.73 10.29 -12.91
CA ALA A 353 21.82 11.38 -11.94
C ALA A 353 20.83 11.20 -10.79
N THR A 354 19.61 10.69 -11.06
CA THR A 354 18.67 10.38 -9.99
C THR A 354 19.18 9.29 -9.04
N THR A 355 19.92 8.30 -9.55
CA THR A 355 20.55 7.29 -8.71
C THR A 355 21.68 7.94 -7.91
N LEU A 356 22.55 8.72 -8.55
CA LEU A 356 23.64 9.43 -7.88
C LEU A 356 23.09 10.33 -6.77
N ASP A 357 22.18 11.26 -7.07
CA ASP A 357 21.57 12.21 -6.12
C ASP A 357 20.93 11.53 -4.90
N ILE A 358 20.45 10.30 -5.06
CA ILE A 358 19.84 9.53 -3.97
C ILE A 358 20.89 8.80 -3.15
N TYR A 359 21.92 8.25 -3.79
CA TYR A 359 22.92 7.37 -3.17
C TYR A 359 24.32 8.00 -3.13
N THR A 360 24.41 9.33 -3.06
CA THR A 360 25.68 10.09 -3.01
C THR A 360 26.51 9.81 -1.77
N HIS A 361 25.92 9.26 -0.71
CA HIS A 361 26.62 9.00 0.53
C HIS A 361 27.49 7.75 0.38
N ILE A 362 28.78 7.98 0.19
CA ILE A 362 29.82 6.95 0.26
C ILE A 362 29.80 6.41 1.71
N THR A 363 29.57 5.12 1.88
CA THR A 363 29.73 4.45 3.18
C THR A 363 31.20 4.09 3.41
N ASP A 364 31.62 3.97 4.66
CA ASP A 364 32.99 3.54 4.99
C ASP A 364 33.31 2.17 4.37
N ASP A 365 32.29 1.31 4.24
CA ASP A 365 32.40 0.01 3.56
C ASP A 365 32.65 0.15 2.06
N MET A 366 32.00 1.12 1.39
CA MET A 366 32.31 1.44 -0.01
C MET A 366 33.76 1.91 -0.17
N GLN A 367 34.29 2.70 0.76
CA GLN A 367 35.68 3.14 0.73
C GLN A 367 36.64 1.97 0.93
N ARG A 368 36.37 1.10 1.91
CA ARG A 368 37.17 -0.10 2.18
C ARG A 368 37.15 -1.08 1.01
N ALA A 369 35.98 -1.33 0.41
CA ALA A 369 35.86 -2.19 -0.76
C ALA A 369 36.58 -1.60 -1.98
N ALA A 370 36.48 -0.29 -2.21
CA ALA A 370 37.23 0.39 -3.26
C ALA A 370 38.74 0.27 -3.05
N ALA A 371 39.23 0.49 -1.81
CA ALA A 371 40.63 0.31 -1.45
C ALA A 371 41.11 -1.14 -1.68
N ALA A 372 40.34 -2.14 -1.24
CA ALA A 372 40.65 -3.55 -1.46
C ALA A 372 40.68 -3.94 -2.96
N ASN A 373 39.80 -3.35 -3.77
CA ASN A 373 39.81 -3.57 -5.22
C ASN A 373 41.01 -2.89 -5.90
N ILE A 374 41.42 -1.71 -5.44
CA ILE A 374 42.65 -1.05 -5.91
C ILE A 374 43.87 -1.89 -5.52
N ASP A 375 43.92 -2.38 -4.28
CA ASP A 375 44.99 -3.24 -3.79
C ASP A 375 45.11 -4.53 -4.61
N ARG A 376 43.98 -5.19 -4.91
CA ARG A 376 43.94 -6.36 -5.82
C ARG A 376 44.36 -6.03 -7.25
N GLY A 377 44.15 -4.80 -7.71
CA GLY A 377 44.53 -4.35 -9.06
C GLY A 377 45.99 -3.93 -9.19
N ILE A 378 46.60 -3.44 -8.12
CA ILE A 378 48.00 -2.97 -8.08
C ILE A 378 48.93 -4.10 -7.61
N GLY A 379 48.56 -4.82 -6.56
CA GLY A 379 49.25 -6.02 -6.11
C GLY A 379 48.84 -7.18 -7.00
N LYS A 380 49.77 -7.79 -7.74
CA LYS A 380 49.58 -9.08 -8.42
C LYS A 380 49.38 -10.23 -7.40
N ALA A 381 48.41 -10.13 -6.51
CA ALA A 381 48.05 -11.19 -5.58
C ALA A 381 47.15 -12.19 -6.31
N ALA A 382 47.73 -13.33 -6.72
CA ALA A 382 46.98 -14.49 -7.12
C ALA A 382 46.01 -14.89 -5.98
N PRO A 383 44.82 -15.44 -6.30
CA PRO A 383 43.94 -15.96 -5.27
C PRO A 383 44.67 -17.09 -4.54
N GLN A 384 44.84 -16.97 -3.22
CA GLN A 384 45.26 -18.12 -2.42
C GLN A 384 44.08 -19.07 -2.29
N GLU A 385 43.99 -20.03 -3.21
CA GLU A 385 43.47 -21.36 -2.91
C GLU A 385 44.55 -22.13 -2.13
N GLY A 386 44.14 -22.83 -1.08
CA GLY A 386 45.01 -23.23 0.02
C GLY A 386 46.18 -24.16 -0.33
N ALA A 387 47.27 -23.99 0.41
CA ALA A 387 48.25 -25.03 0.70
C ALA A 387 48.99 -24.70 2.00
N SER A 388 49.12 -25.72 2.84
CA SER A 388 49.74 -25.74 4.16
C SER A 388 51.28 -25.67 4.15
N ALA A 389 51.83 -25.24 5.29
CA ALA A 389 53.22 -25.29 5.79
C ALA A 389 54.17 -24.20 5.23
N THR A 390 54.94 -23.44 6.02
CA THR A 390 55.52 -23.71 7.36
C THR A 390 55.90 -22.40 8.05
N GLY A 391 55.61 -22.28 9.35
CA GLY A 391 56.37 -21.48 10.33
C GLY A 391 56.37 -19.95 10.20
N GLN A 392 55.39 -19.30 10.81
CA GLN A 392 55.61 -18.04 11.55
C GLN A 392 54.43 -17.81 12.51
N GLU A 393 54.77 -17.64 13.80
CA GLU A 393 53.83 -17.29 14.86
C GLU A 393 53.18 -15.94 14.57
N THR A 394 51.93 -15.97 14.15
CA THR A 394 51.01 -14.84 14.32
C THR A 394 49.73 -15.38 14.91
N ALA A 395 49.30 -14.74 15.99
CA ALA A 395 48.10 -15.04 16.79
C ALA A 395 46.88 -15.37 15.91
N PRO A 396 46.00 -16.29 16.34
CA PRO A 396 44.88 -16.72 15.53
C PRO A 396 43.94 -15.54 15.28
N ALA A 397 43.93 -15.06 14.03
CA ALA A 397 42.84 -14.26 13.52
C ALA A 397 41.63 -15.19 13.43
N GLU A 398 40.65 -14.98 14.30
CA GLU A 398 39.35 -15.62 14.20
C GLU A 398 38.78 -15.35 12.80
N GLU A 399 38.70 -16.40 11.98
CA GLU A 399 37.87 -16.44 10.79
C GLU A 399 36.42 -16.19 11.23
N THR A 400 36.02 -14.93 11.21
CA THR A 400 34.64 -14.51 11.42
C THR A 400 33.83 -14.87 10.18
N THR A 401 33.56 -16.16 10.00
CA THR A 401 32.35 -16.62 9.33
C THR A 401 31.22 -15.73 9.85
N PRO A 402 30.48 -14.99 9.00
CA PRO A 402 29.48 -14.06 9.50
C PRO A 402 28.46 -14.85 10.31
N SER A 403 28.53 -14.68 11.63
CA SER A 403 27.68 -15.35 12.60
C SER A 403 26.24 -15.16 12.16
N MET A 404 25.57 -16.26 11.76
CA MET A 404 24.14 -16.23 11.54
C MET A 404 23.52 -15.76 12.85
N THR A 405 22.81 -14.63 12.81
CA THR A 405 22.19 -14.07 14.02
C THR A 405 21.41 -15.16 14.76
N ASP A 406 21.62 -15.32 16.08
CA ASP A 406 20.80 -16.20 16.97
C ASP A 406 19.37 -15.63 17.20
N PHE A 407 18.85 -14.93 16.19
CA PHE A 407 17.55 -14.33 16.23
C PHE A 407 16.48 -15.40 16.06
N LYS A 408 15.65 -15.56 17.08
CA LYS A 408 14.47 -16.42 17.04
C LYS A 408 13.27 -15.58 16.57
N PRO A 409 12.60 -15.96 15.47
CA PRO A 409 11.47 -15.19 14.99
C PRO A 409 10.35 -15.15 16.02
N TYR A 410 9.67 -14.01 16.10
CA TYR A 410 8.41 -13.91 16.80
C TYR A 410 7.38 -14.78 16.09
N MET A 411 7.18 -15.96 16.64
CA MET A 411 6.06 -16.83 16.30
C MET A 411 4.87 -16.32 17.10
N GLY A 412 4.16 -15.32 16.56
CA GLY A 412 2.91 -14.85 17.17
C GLY A 412 2.02 -16.03 17.52
N LEU A 413 1.24 -15.92 18.60
CA LEU A 413 0.45 -17.02 19.17
C LEU A 413 -0.45 -17.66 18.09
N ARG A 414 0.07 -18.66 17.36
CA ARG A 414 -0.68 -19.46 16.39
C ARG A 414 -1.58 -20.37 17.21
N ARG A 415 -2.84 -19.96 17.32
CA ARG A 415 -3.87 -20.68 18.08
C ARG A 415 -3.96 -22.11 17.56
N LYS A 416 -3.73 -23.10 18.42
CA LYS A 416 -4.03 -24.50 18.10
C LYS A 416 -5.54 -24.59 17.81
N PRO A 417 -5.98 -25.20 16.70
CA PRO A 417 -7.39 -25.49 16.51
C PRO A 417 -7.91 -26.26 17.72
N GLY A 418 -8.93 -25.73 18.40
CA GLY A 418 -9.55 -26.43 19.54
C GLY A 418 -9.10 -26.03 20.95
N THR A 419 -8.37 -24.92 21.14
CA THR A 419 -8.01 -24.42 22.50
C THR A 419 -8.86 -23.24 23.00
N GLY A 420 -9.76 -22.68 22.19
CA GLY A 420 -10.51 -21.46 22.52
C GLY A 420 -9.62 -20.21 22.58
N CYS A 421 -10.22 -19.02 22.66
CA CYS A 421 -9.49 -17.76 22.83
C CYS A 421 -10.28 -16.72 23.60
N VAL A 422 -9.63 -16.01 24.53
CA VAL A 422 -10.19 -14.79 25.14
C VAL A 422 -9.62 -13.56 24.44
N SER A 423 -10.48 -12.61 24.08
CA SER A 423 -10.12 -11.34 23.46
C SER A 423 -10.83 -10.21 24.20
N GLU A 424 -10.13 -9.12 24.51
CA GLU A 424 -10.73 -7.93 25.11
C GLU A 424 -11.49 -7.14 24.05
N LEU A 425 -12.76 -6.82 24.31
CA LEU A 425 -13.60 -6.02 23.42
C LEU A 425 -13.56 -4.53 23.79
N ASN A 426 -13.48 -4.24 25.09
CA ASN A 426 -13.28 -2.91 25.68
C ASN A 426 -12.84 -3.07 27.15
N ASP A 427 -12.58 -1.94 27.82
CA ASP A 427 -12.05 -1.84 29.20
C ASP A 427 -12.80 -2.64 30.27
N HIS A 428 -14.03 -3.10 29.99
CA HIS A 428 -14.89 -3.82 30.93
C HIS A 428 -15.56 -5.07 30.33
N LEU A 429 -15.08 -5.59 29.18
CA LEU A 429 -15.71 -6.73 28.52
C LEU A 429 -14.72 -7.59 27.73
N PHE A 430 -14.69 -8.87 28.06
CA PHE A 430 -13.91 -9.92 27.40
C PHE A 430 -14.81 -10.91 26.67
N GLU A 431 -14.40 -11.35 25.49
CA GLU A 431 -15.04 -12.40 24.68
C GLU A 431 -14.17 -13.66 24.62
N GLY A 432 -14.69 -14.76 25.14
CA GLY A 432 -14.12 -16.10 25.01
C GLY A 432 -14.76 -16.84 23.85
N ARG A 433 -14.04 -17.11 22.76
CA ARG A 433 -14.55 -17.79 21.57
C ARG A 433 -13.95 -19.19 21.40
N TYR A 434 -14.79 -20.19 21.20
CA TYR A 434 -14.40 -21.56 20.81
C TYR A 434 -14.91 -21.88 19.40
N SER A 435 -14.13 -22.56 18.56
CA SER A 435 -14.49 -22.82 17.15
C SER A 435 -13.97 -24.18 16.66
N PRO A 436 -14.52 -25.30 17.17
CA PRO A 436 -14.14 -26.64 16.74
C PRO A 436 -14.66 -26.98 15.33
N LYS A 437 -14.02 -27.97 14.69
CA LYS A 437 -14.57 -28.64 13.50
C LYS A 437 -15.58 -29.69 13.95
N TRP A 438 -16.78 -29.64 13.38
CA TRP A 438 -17.83 -30.61 13.64
C TRP A 438 -17.75 -31.79 12.66
N PRO A 439 -18.46 -32.90 12.94
CA PRO A 439 -18.47 -34.07 12.08
C PRO A 439 -18.99 -33.81 10.65
N ASP A 440 -19.72 -32.71 10.44
CA ASP A 440 -20.18 -32.22 9.12
C ASP A 440 -19.05 -31.54 8.29
N GLY A 441 -17.83 -31.47 8.82
CA GLY A 441 -16.68 -30.80 8.19
C GLY A 441 -16.66 -29.28 8.32
N LYS A 442 -17.71 -28.66 8.88
CA LYS A 442 -17.81 -27.21 9.08
C LYS A 442 -17.31 -26.80 10.46
N LYS A 443 -16.96 -25.51 10.59
CA LYS A 443 -16.59 -24.90 11.87
C LYS A 443 -17.82 -24.24 12.47
N HIS A 444 -18.17 -24.61 13.70
CA HIS A 444 -19.22 -23.93 14.46
C HIS A 444 -18.58 -23.20 15.63
N SER A 445 -18.79 -21.89 15.70
CA SER A 445 -18.24 -21.03 16.75
C SER A 445 -19.27 -20.78 17.85
N ARG A 446 -18.87 -20.81 19.12
CA ARG A 446 -19.64 -20.26 20.24
C ARG A 446 -18.77 -19.32 21.07
N ASN A 447 -19.42 -18.36 21.72
CA ASN A 447 -18.77 -17.31 22.49
C ASN A 447 -19.34 -17.27 23.92
N VAL A 448 -18.49 -16.88 24.88
CA VAL A 448 -18.84 -16.48 26.25
C VAL A 448 -18.33 -15.06 26.51
N TYR A 449 -18.97 -14.34 27.44
CA TYR A 449 -18.61 -12.97 27.79
C TYR A 449 -18.44 -12.80 29.30
N ALA A 450 -17.49 -11.97 29.72
CA ALA A 450 -17.22 -11.68 31.12
C ALA A 450 -16.60 -10.28 31.31
N HIS A 451 -16.67 -9.75 32.53
CA HIS A 451 -16.14 -8.41 32.84
C HIS A 451 -14.65 -8.42 33.18
N THR A 452 -14.11 -9.56 33.61
CA THR A 452 -12.67 -9.78 33.79
C THR A 452 -12.17 -10.88 32.88
N ARG A 453 -10.87 -10.85 32.58
CA ARG A 453 -10.22 -11.87 31.77
C ARG A 453 -10.29 -13.26 32.42
N GLU A 454 -10.03 -13.35 33.71
CA GLU A 454 -10.03 -14.59 34.49
C GLU A 454 -11.41 -15.26 34.47
N GLU A 455 -12.48 -14.47 34.68
CA GLU A 455 -13.85 -14.95 34.60
C GLU A 455 -14.21 -15.43 33.18
N CYS A 456 -13.70 -14.75 32.15
CA CYS A 456 -13.89 -15.14 30.76
C CYS A 456 -13.18 -16.48 30.45
N GLU A 457 -11.98 -16.68 31.00
CA GLU A 457 -11.21 -17.91 30.83
C GLU A 457 -11.90 -19.11 31.50
N GLU A 458 -12.47 -18.94 32.71
CA GLU A 458 -13.25 -20.00 33.36
C GLU A 458 -14.53 -20.35 32.60
N LYS A 459 -15.30 -19.35 32.17
CA LYS A 459 -16.48 -19.58 31.31
C LYS A 459 -16.13 -20.28 30.00
N LEU A 460 -14.98 -19.95 29.42
CA LEU A 460 -14.51 -20.56 28.18
C LEU A 460 -14.11 -22.02 28.38
N LYS A 461 -13.51 -22.39 29.52
CA LYS A 461 -13.19 -23.80 29.85
C LYS A 461 -14.46 -24.66 29.90
N VAL A 462 -15.51 -24.16 30.55
CA VAL A 462 -16.82 -24.85 30.62
C VAL A 462 -17.41 -25.03 29.22
N LEU A 463 -17.47 -23.96 28.41
CA LEU A 463 -17.96 -24.00 27.03
C LEU A 463 -17.19 -25.01 26.16
N ILE A 464 -15.88 -25.11 26.32
CA ILE A 464 -15.04 -26.07 25.59
C ILE A 464 -15.41 -27.51 25.97
N ALA A 465 -15.64 -27.79 27.25
CA ALA A 465 -16.02 -29.13 27.72
C ALA A 465 -17.39 -29.54 27.16
N GLU A 466 -18.37 -28.65 27.23
CA GLU A 466 -19.72 -28.86 26.68
C GLU A 466 -19.69 -29.13 25.18
N MET A 467 -19.04 -28.25 24.40
CA MET A 467 -18.96 -28.41 22.95
C MET A 467 -18.17 -29.67 22.53
N LYS A 468 -17.17 -30.11 23.31
CA LYS A 468 -16.49 -31.38 23.06
C LYS A 468 -17.40 -32.58 23.30
N ALA A 469 -18.21 -32.55 24.36
CA ALA A 469 -19.20 -33.60 24.64
C ALA A 469 -20.26 -33.67 23.53
N GLU A 470 -20.78 -32.53 23.08
CA GLU A 470 -21.71 -32.47 21.94
C GLU A 470 -21.11 -33.04 20.65
N ILE A 471 -19.84 -32.71 20.35
CA ILE A 471 -19.16 -33.24 19.16
C ILE A 471 -18.95 -34.76 19.29
N ALA A 472 -18.63 -35.27 20.48
CA ALA A 472 -18.47 -36.70 20.71
C ALA A 472 -19.81 -37.44 20.52
N GLU A 473 -20.91 -36.88 21.01
CA GLU A 473 -22.24 -37.45 20.82
C GLU A 473 -22.70 -37.40 19.36
N ALA A 474 -22.48 -36.27 18.68
CA ALA A 474 -22.77 -36.15 17.25
C ALA A 474 -21.98 -37.16 16.39
N LYS A 475 -20.73 -37.49 16.78
CA LYS A 475 -19.95 -38.56 16.13
C LYS A 475 -20.56 -39.94 16.39
N ARG A 476 -20.95 -40.25 17.64
CA ARG A 476 -21.60 -41.52 17.98
C ARG A 476 -22.90 -41.73 17.19
N ILE A 477 -23.74 -40.70 17.09
CA ILE A 477 -24.98 -40.75 16.31
C ILE A 477 -24.70 -40.99 14.82
N MET A 478 -23.68 -40.34 14.24
CA MET A 478 -23.27 -40.62 12.85
C MET A 478 -22.75 -42.05 12.64
N GLU A 479 -22.03 -42.61 13.61
CA GLU A 479 -21.52 -43.98 13.55
C GLU A 479 -22.65 -45.01 13.68
N MET A 480 -23.60 -44.80 14.60
CA MET A 480 -24.79 -45.66 14.75
C MET A 480 -25.72 -45.60 13.53
N GLY A 481 -25.86 -44.43 12.88
CA GLY A 481 -26.64 -44.28 11.65
C GLY A 481 -26.06 -44.98 10.41
N LYS A 482 -24.76 -45.31 10.42
CA LYS A 482 -24.12 -46.13 9.36
C LYS A 482 -24.25 -47.64 9.60
N GLY A 483 -24.55 -48.07 10.83
CA GLY A 483 -24.68 -49.48 11.20
C GLY A 483 -25.98 -50.17 10.76
N ASN A 484 -27.00 -49.42 10.34
CA ASN A 484 -28.33 -49.96 10.03
C ASN A 484 -28.62 -50.15 8.52
N ARG A 485 -27.57 -50.30 7.70
CA ARG A 485 -27.67 -50.69 6.29
C ARG A 485 -26.82 -51.94 6.04
N GLN A 486 -27.27 -53.09 6.54
CA GLN A 486 -26.86 -54.39 5.99
C GLN A 486 -27.94 -54.89 5.03
N PRO A 487 -27.57 -55.32 3.81
CA PRO A 487 -28.53 -55.79 2.82
C PRO A 487 -29.10 -57.15 3.25
N VAL A 488 -30.43 -57.26 3.22
CA VAL A 488 -31.14 -58.54 3.29
C VAL A 488 -30.69 -59.38 2.10
N LYS A 489 -29.94 -60.45 2.35
CA LYS A 489 -29.74 -61.52 1.37
C LYS A 489 -31.05 -62.30 1.28
N VAL A 490 -31.75 -62.19 0.15
CA VAL A 490 -32.79 -63.14 -0.26
C VAL A 490 -32.13 -64.16 -1.17
N MET A 491 -32.48 -65.43 -0.92
CA MET A 491 -32.00 -66.66 -1.58
C MET A 491 -32.17 -66.65 -3.09
#